data_AF-A0A9N9J4I6-F1
#
_entry.id   AF-A0A9N9J4I6-F1
#
_cell.length_a   1.000
_cell.length_b   1.000
_cell.length_c   1.000
_cell.angle_alpha   90.00
_cell.angle_beta   90.00
_cell.angle_gamma   90.00
#
_symmetry.space_group_name_H-M   'P 1'
#
loop_
_entity.id
_entity.type
_entity.pdbx_description
1 polymer ?
#
loop_
_entity_poly.entity_id
_entity_poly.type
_entity_poly.pdbx_seq_one_letter_code
_entity_poly.pdbx_strand_id
1 'polypeptide(L)'
;LFIREVTGPHWMNSFIITMAYELLPEFESIQTGSLEKTNQIVHKYNVLVNRIFEFGLQECFGDKHILNGSEIMNLLGIKKGGVRVKQMLELVMEWQLENPDGSVEQCKEYIKNKYDETEKQ
;
A
#
# COMPACT_ATOMS: atom_id res chain seq x y z
N LEU A 1 -0.49 0.67 -1.27
CA LEU A 1 -0.84 0.61 -2.70
C LEU A 1 -0.01 -0.43 -3.46
N PHE A 2 1.34 -0.37 -3.52
CA PHE A 2 2.11 -1.34 -4.35
C PHE A 2 2.04 -2.82 -3.91
N ILE A 3 2.21 -3.12 -2.60
CA ILE A 3 2.11 -4.49 -2.06
C ILE A 3 0.69 -5.03 -2.23
N ARG A 4 -0.32 -4.22 -1.91
CA ARG A 4 -1.73 -4.60 -2.00
C ARG A 4 -2.26 -4.73 -3.43
N GLU A 5 -1.94 -3.79 -4.31
CA GLU A 5 -2.61 -3.67 -5.62
C GLU A 5 -1.83 -4.30 -6.76
N VAL A 6 -0.49 -4.28 -6.72
CA VAL A 6 0.33 -4.69 -7.87
C VAL A 6 0.83 -6.11 -7.71
N THR A 7 1.16 -6.51 -6.48
CA THR A 7 1.91 -7.75 -6.24
C THR A 7 1.18 -8.74 -5.33
N GLY A 8 0.25 -8.24 -4.52
CA GLY A 8 -0.63 -9.05 -3.67
C GLY A 8 0.16 -10.03 -2.79
N PRO A 9 -0.20 -11.31 -2.76
CA PRO A 9 0.51 -12.33 -1.97
C PRO A 9 1.93 -12.63 -2.49
N HIS A 10 2.32 -12.10 -3.66
CA HIS A 10 3.61 -12.37 -4.31
C HIS A 10 4.58 -11.20 -4.24
N TRP A 11 4.33 -10.21 -3.39
CA TRP A 11 5.17 -9.01 -3.25
C TRP A 11 6.65 -9.32 -2.99
N MET A 12 6.96 -10.37 -2.22
CA MET A 12 8.34 -10.79 -1.99
C MET A 12 9.02 -11.23 -3.30
N ASN A 13 8.32 -11.99 -4.14
CA ASN A 13 8.86 -12.46 -5.42
C ASN A 13 9.13 -11.27 -6.35
N SER A 14 8.25 -10.27 -6.37
CA SER A 14 8.44 -9.07 -7.15
C SER A 14 9.72 -8.33 -6.73
N PHE A 15 9.96 -8.15 -5.44
CA PHE A 15 11.20 -7.52 -4.97
C PHE A 15 12.45 -8.37 -5.25
N ILE A 16 12.38 -9.70 -5.14
CA ILE A 16 13.48 -10.58 -5.51
C ILE A 16 13.82 -10.42 -7.00
N ILE A 17 12.80 -10.41 -7.87
CA ILE A 17 12.99 -10.24 -9.31
C ILE A 17 13.55 -8.85 -9.65
N THR A 18 13.03 -7.78 -9.03
CA THR A 18 13.54 -6.42 -9.27
C THR A 18 14.97 -6.27 -8.76
N MET A 19 15.29 -6.84 -7.59
CA MET A 19 16.66 -6.87 -7.07
C MET A 19 17.58 -7.65 -8.00
N ALA A 20 17.17 -8.84 -8.45
CA ALA A 20 17.95 -9.63 -9.42
C ALA A 20 18.19 -8.85 -10.72
N TYR A 21 17.17 -8.16 -11.22
CA TYR A 21 17.29 -7.30 -12.40
C TYR A 21 18.30 -6.16 -12.21
N GLU A 22 18.30 -5.51 -11.04
CA GLU A 22 19.30 -4.47 -10.70
C GLU A 22 20.72 -5.03 -10.52
N LEU A 23 20.85 -6.30 -10.12
CA LEU A 23 22.14 -6.95 -9.95
C LEU A 23 22.74 -7.45 -11.26
N LEU A 24 21.92 -7.70 -12.29
CA LEU A 24 22.39 -8.23 -13.58
C LEU A 24 23.52 -7.38 -14.23
N PRO A 25 23.42 -6.03 -14.29
CA PRO A 25 24.49 -5.20 -14.83
C PRO A 25 25.80 -5.26 -14.04
N GLU A 26 25.75 -5.66 -12.77
CA GLU A 26 26.92 -5.73 -11.88
C GLU A 26 27.52 -7.14 -11.83
N PHE A 27 27.10 -8.07 -12.70
CA PHE A 27 27.56 -9.46 -12.71
C PHE A 27 29.08 -9.59 -12.84
N GLU A 28 29.71 -8.85 -13.76
CA GLU A 28 31.18 -8.85 -13.92
C GLU A 28 31.90 -8.28 -12.69
N SER A 29 31.36 -7.20 -12.10
CA SER A 29 31.85 -6.62 -10.84
C SER A 29 31.79 -7.64 -9.70
N ILE A 30 30.70 -8.41 -9.62
CA ILE A 30 30.52 -9.48 -8.62
C ILE A 30 31.56 -10.59 -8.82
N GLN A 31 31.80 -11.03 -10.07
CA GLN A 31 32.80 -12.06 -10.37
C GLN A 31 34.22 -11.63 -10.02
N THR A 32 34.52 -10.34 -10.15
CA THR A 32 35.84 -9.76 -9.82
C THR A 32 35.99 -9.39 -8.34
N GLY A 33 34.94 -9.58 -7.53
CA GLY A 33 34.95 -9.29 -6.09
C GLY A 33 34.72 -7.83 -5.73
N SER A 34 34.36 -6.97 -6.69
CA SER A 34 33.97 -5.59 -6.45
C SER A 34 32.50 -5.53 -5.99
N LEU A 35 32.30 -5.58 -4.67
CA LEU A 35 30.97 -5.73 -4.07
C LEU A 35 30.33 -4.43 -3.58
N GLU A 36 30.96 -3.27 -3.79
CA GLU A 36 30.46 -2.00 -3.24
C GLU A 36 29.02 -1.70 -3.70
N LYS A 37 28.79 -1.70 -5.02
CA LYS A 37 27.45 -1.47 -5.59
C LYS A 37 26.48 -2.60 -5.28
N THR A 38 26.93 -3.86 -5.33
CA THR A 38 26.13 -5.03 -4.97
C THR A 38 25.60 -4.91 -3.55
N ASN A 39 26.45 -4.53 -2.60
CA ASN A 39 26.08 -4.32 -1.21
C ASN A 39 25.08 -3.17 -1.05
N GLN A 40 25.24 -2.08 -1.81
CA GLN A 40 24.27 -0.98 -1.81
C GLN A 40 22.88 -1.43 -2.31
N ILE A 41 22.83 -2.20 -3.40
CA ILE A 41 21.59 -2.74 -3.95
C ILE A 41 20.93 -3.67 -2.92
N VAL A 42 21.65 -4.67 -2.41
CA VAL A 42 21.14 -5.61 -1.42
C VAL A 42 20.67 -4.89 -0.14
N HIS A 43 21.45 -3.93 0.35
CA HIS A 43 21.10 -3.15 1.54
C HIS A 43 19.80 -2.36 1.33
N LYS A 44 19.61 -1.73 0.17
CA LYS A 44 18.37 -1.01 -0.19
C LYS A 44 17.15 -1.91 -0.04
N TYR A 45 17.20 -3.13 -0.59
CA TYR A 45 16.09 -4.08 -0.51
C TYR A 45 15.89 -4.63 0.91
N ASN A 46 16.96 -4.91 1.66
CA ASN A 46 16.87 -5.35 3.04
C ASN A 46 16.21 -4.29 3.94
N VAL A 47 16.59 -3.01 3.80
CA VAL A 47 15.97 -1.90 4.55
C VAL A 47 14.48 -1.79 4.23
N LEU A 48 14.10 -1.93 2.96
CA LEU A 48 12.69 -1.91 2.55
C LEU A 48 11.90 -3.06 3.16
N VAL A 49 12.42 -4.30 3.05
CA VAL A 49 11.77 -5.49 3.61
C VAL A 49 11.65 -5.39 5.12
N ASN A 50 12.71 -4.97 5.82
CA ASN A 50 12.68 -4.78 7.27
C ASN A 50 11.60 -3.79 7.69
N ARG A 51 11.48 -2.64 7.01
CA ARG A 51 10.40 -1.69 7.28
C ARG A 51 9.01 -2.28 7.11
N ILE A 52 8.80 -3.11 6.08
CA ILE A 52 7.52 -3.79 5.86
C ILE A 52 7.17 -4.67 7.07
N PHE A 53 8.13 -5.42 7.59
CA PHE A 53 7.95 -6.24 8.80
C PHE A 53 7.77 -5.40 10.07
N GLU A 54 8.57 -4.33 10.25
CA GLU A 54 8.48 -3.43 11.40
C GLU A 54 7.09 -2.78 11.50
N PHE A 55 6.47 -2.44 10.37
CA PHE A 55 5.12 -1.88 10.31
C PHE A 55 4.02 -2.96 10.23
N GLY A 56 4.36 -4.25 10.26
CA GLY A 56 3.37 -5.34 10.18
C GLY A 56 2.63 -5.42 8.84
N LEU A 57 3.19 -4.88 7.77
CA LEU A 57 2.53 -4.72 6.47
C LEU A 57 2.62 -5.95 5.56
N GLN A 58 3.24 -7.04 6.01
CA GLN A 58 3.45 -8.24 5.18
C GLN A 58 2.16 -8.83 4.61
N GLU A 59 1.04 -8.74 5.36
CA GLU A 59 -0.27 -9.25 4.95
C GLU A 59 -1.27 -8.14 4.54
N CYS A 60 -0.82 -6.89 4.39
CA CYS A 60 -1.73 -5.75 4.12
C CYS A 60 -2.54 -5.89 2.81
N PHE A 61 -2.12 -6.77 1.91
CA PHE A 61 -2.87 -7.10 0.70
C PHE A 61 -4.19 -7.82 0.99
N GLY A 62 -4.30 -8.51 2.13
CA GLY A 62 -5.49 -9.20 2.59
C GLY A 62 -6.46 -8.31 3.38
N ASP A 63 -6.04 -7.08 3.73
CA ASP A 63 -6.84 -6.21 4.58
C ASP A 63 -8.12 -5.75 3.88
N LYS A 64 -9.23 -5.99 4.59
CA LYS A 64 -10.53 -5.45 4.19
C LYS A 64 -10.59 -3.98 4.60
N HIS A 65 -11.38 -3.22 3.85
CA HIS A 65 -11.73 -1.87 4.26
C HIS A 65 -12.53 -1.94 5.57
N ILE A 66 -12.19 -1.08 6.53
CA ILE A 66 -12.93 -0.93 7.80
C ILE A 66 -14.39 -0.47 7.56
N LEU A 67 -14.64 0.21 6.43
CA LEU A 67 -15.98 0.52 5.92
C LEU A 67 -16.23 -0.18 4.58
N ASN A 68 -17.39 -0.81 4.44
CA ASN A 68 -17.82 -1.41 3.17
C ASN A 68 -18.57 -0.42 2.27
N GLY A 69 -18.78 -0.81 1.01
CA GLY A 69 -19.44 0.06 0.02
C GLY A 69 -20.87 0.44 0.41
N SER A 70 -21.62 -0.44 1.08
CA SER A 70 -22.97 -0.15 1.56
C SER A 70 -22.96 0.86 2.70
N GLU A 71 -22.00 0.76 3.62
CA GLU A 71 -21.82 1.71 4.72
C GLU A 71 -21.47 3.10 4.20
N ILE A 72 -20.58 3.19 3.20
CA ILE A 72 -20.22 4.46 2.55
C ILE A 72 -21.43 5.07 1.83
N MET A 73 -22.20 4.26 1.09
CA MET A 73 -23.41 4.74 0.41
C MET A 73 -24.43 5.29 1.40
N ASN A 74 -24.65 4.59 2.52
CA ASN A 74 -25.55 5.03 3.57
C ASN A 74 -25.05 6.29 4.30
N LEU A 75 -23.74 6.35 4.59
CA LEU A 75 -23.11 7.49 5.26
C LEU A 75 -23.20 8.77 4.44
N LEU A 76 -22.97 8.67 3.14
CA LEU A 76 -22.88 9.81 2.22
C LEU A 76 -24.18 10.09 1.44
N GLY A 77 -25.22 9.26 1.64
CA GLY A 77 -26.50 9.39 0.91
C GLY A 77 -26.40 9.10 -0.59
N ILE A 78 -25.38 8.35 -1.03
CA ILE A 78 -25.15 8.05 -2.44
C ILE A 78 -26.11 6.95 -2.90
N LYS A 79 -27.00 7.26 -3.85
CA LYS A 79 -28.04 6.32 -4.33
C LYS A 79 -27.55 5.27 -5.34
N LYS A 80 -26.42 5.51 -6.00
CA LYS A 80 -25.86 4.59 -7.00
C LYS A 80 -24.42 4.25 -6.66
N GLY A 81 -24.15 2.96 -6.44
CA GLY A 81 -22.78 2.44 -6.40
C GLY A 81 -22.07 2.73 -7.73
N GLY A 82 -20.79 3.06 -7.67
CA GLY A 82 -20.02 3.44 -8.85
C GLY A 82 -18.64 4.01 -8.50
N VAL A 83 -18.06 4.77 -9.44
CA VAL A 83 -16.72 5.36 -9.33
C VAL A 83 -16.53 6.13 -8.02
N ARG A 84 -17.55 6.87 -7.59
CA ARG A 84 -17.49 7.69 -6.37
C ARG A 84 -17.34 6.86 -5.09
N VAL A 85 -18.07 5.74 -4.98
CA VAL A 85 -17.93 4.81 -3.84
C VAL A 85 -16.56 4.14 -3.86
N LYS A 86 -16.02 3.83 -5.06
CA LYS A 86 -14.67 3.26 -5.20
C LYS A 86 -13.60 4.23 -4.69
N GLN A 87 -13.67 5.51 -5.08
CA GLN A 87 -12.75 6.55 -4.61
C GLN A 87 -12.80 6.70 -3.08
N MET A 88 -14.00 6.64 -2.49
CA MET A 88 -14.14 6.69 -1.03
C MET A 88 -13.55 5.45 -0.35
N LEU A 89 -13.71 4.25 -0.94
CA LEU A 89 -13.06 3.03 -0.43
C LEU A 89 -11.53 3.12 -0.49
N GLU A 90 -10.97 3.73 -1.52
CA GLU A 90 -9.52 3.99 -1.62
C GLU A 90 -9.06 4.91 -0.47
N LEU A 91 -9.80 6.00 -0.20
CA LEU A 91 -9.52 6.88 0.94
C LEU A 91 -9.68 6.18 2.30
N VAL A 92 -10.63 5.25 2.44
CA VAL A 92 -10.78 4.42 3.65
C VAL A 92 -9.54 3.56 3.87
N MET A 93 -9.03 2.94 2.80
CA MET A 93 -7.82 2.12 2.88
C MET A 93 -6.59 2.95 3.26
N GLU A 94 -6.43 4.13 2.67
CA GLU A 94 -5.33 5.03 3.03
C GLU A 94 -5.40 5.43 4.51
N TRP A 95 -6.59 5.85 4.96
CA TRP A 95 -6.80 6.27 6.34
C TRP A 95 -6.53 5.15 7.35
N GLN A 96 -7.00 3.91 7.10
CA GLN A 96 -6.80 2.80 8.04
C GLN A 96 -5.33 2.35 8.11
N LEU A 97 -4.56 2.53 7.03
CA LEU A 97 -3.12 2.24 7.03
C LEU A 97 -2.34 3.30 7.82
N GLU A 98 -2.78 4.56 7.79
CA GLU A 98 -2.20 5.64 8.60
C GLU A 98 -2.64 5.59 10.07
N ASN A 99 -3.81 5.00 10.34
CA ASN A 99 -4.44 4.96 11.67
C ASN A 99 -4.82 3.51 12.04
N PRO A 100 -3.83 2.63 12.33
CA PRO A 100 -4.09 1.21 12.61
C PRO A 100 -4.99 0.98 13.83
N ASP A 101 -4.93 1.86 14.83
CA ASP A 101 -5.79 1.82 16.03
C ASP A 101 -7.04 2.71 15.90
N GLY A 102 -7.30 3.25 14.71
CA GLY A 102 -8.41 4.15 14.44
C GLY A 102 -9.77 3.45 14.50
N SER A 103 -10.77 4.12 15.09
CA SER A 103 -12.12 3.57 15.19
C SER A 103 -12.92 3.73 13.90
N VAL A 104 -13.95 2.90 13.74
CA VAL A 104 -14.90 2.98 12.62
C VAL A 104 -15.55 4.38 12.54
N GLU A 105 -15.85 4.99 13.68
CA GLU A 105 -16.47 6.31 13.80
C GLU A 105 -15.50 7.41 13.33
N GLN A 106 -14.23 7.33 13.70
CA GLN A 106 -13.21 8.27 13.24
C GLN A 106 -13.02 8.18 11.72
N CYS A 107 -13.04 6.96 11.17
CA CYS A 107 -13.00 6.75 9.73
C CYS A 107 -14.23 7.37 9.03
N LYS A 108 -15.43 7.18 9.58
CA LYS A 108 -16.67 7.79 9.05
C LYS A 108 -16.59 9.31 9.02
N GLU A 109 -16.08 9.92 10.09
CA GLU A 109 -15.90 11.38 10.17
C GLU A 109 -14.90 11.87 9.12
N TYR A 110 -13.75 11.19 8.98
CA TYR A 110 -12.74 11.50 7.96
C TYR A 110 -13.32 11.45 6.55
N ILE A 111 -14.04 10.37 6.21
CA ILE A 111 -14.64 10.19 4.88
C ILE A 111 -15.71 11.23 4.60
N LYS A 112 -16.53 11.58 5.60
CA LYS A 112 -17.53 12.64 5.45
C LYS A 112 -16.88 14.00 5.16
N ASN A 113 -15.83 14.35 5.91
CA ASN A 113 -15.09 15.59 5.71
C ASN A 113 -14.45 15.64 4.30
N LYS A 114 -13.84 14.53 3.86
CA LYS A 114 -13.27 14.43 2.50
C LYS A 114 -14.32 14.54 1.41
N TYR A 115 -15.48 13.93 1.60
CA TYR A 115 -16.57 14.03 0.64
C TYR A 115 -17.09 15.47 0.51
N ASP A 116 -17.29 16.18 1.62
CA ASP A 116 -17.76 17.56 1.64
C ASP A 116 -16.74 18.53 0.99
N GLU A 117 -15.42 18.26 1.13
CA GLU A 117 -14.36 18.99 0.42
C GLU A 117 -14.48 18.80 -1.11
N THR A 118 -14.74 17.58 -1.56
CA THR A 118 -14.89 17.27 -2.99
C THR A 118 -16.19 17.76 -3.64
N GLU A 119 -17.22 18.10 -2.86
CA GLU A 119 -18.47 18.72 -3.40
C GLU A 119 -18.43 20.23 -3.49
N LYS A 120 -17.46 20.88 -2.81
CA LYS A 120 -17.29 22.34 -2.85
C LYS A 120 -16.35 22.83 -3.96
N GLN A 121 -15.67 21.91 -4.65
CA GLN A 121 -14.84 22.16 -5.84
C GLN A 121 -15.63 21.89 -7.13
#